data_AF-A0A1I3KB43-F1
#
_entry.id   AF-A0A1I3KB43-F1
#
_cell.length_a   1.000
_cell.length_b   1.000
_cell.length_c   1.000
_cell.angle_alpha   90.00
_cell.angle_beta   90.00
_cell.angle_gamma   90.00
#
_symmetry.space_group_name_H-M   'P 1'
#
loop_
_entity.id
_entity.type
_entity.pdbx_description
1 polymer ?
#
loop_
_entity_poly.entity_id
_entity_poly.type
_entity_poly.pdbx_seq_one_letter_code
_entity_poly.pdbx_strand_id
1 'polypeptide(L)'
;MSLHAIIARRQRALIASWVRSPLVQVQVESPGALPGLVFISDAGEAGMASGVGRRDERNVAMVTRAGDPDTQASCWVAARYSGYRSAYLAFIREAYGVRATSAELAGFDVDHLLNRARSPQDSTFIRIEAIPAAANQDWGRLFEKAASDPRFYANQQRERRTMSWVICAKLAGQAPPNGPGDQAGINRLVQYFVSIGLDAAEARDGLNSMLSFAYKFR
;
A
#
# COMPACT_ATOMS: atom_id res chain seq x y z
N MET A 1 -1.19 23.99 -2.11
CA MET A 1 -0.32 22.79 -2.13
C MET A 1 -0.72 21.93 -3.32
N SER A 2 0.21 21.43 -4.12
CA SER A 2 -0.11 20.60 -5.29
C SER A 2 -0.42 19.14 -4.91
N LEU A 3 -1.15 18.42 -5.76
CA LEU A 3 -1.43 17.00 -5.55
C LEU A 3 -0.14 16.16 -5.45
N HIS A 4 0.86 16.42 -6.29
CA HIS A 4 2.15 15.72 -6.24
C HIS A 4 2.86 15.92 -4.90
N ALA A 5 2.81 17.13 -4.33
CA ALA A 5 3.40 17.40 -3.02
C ALA A 5 2.68 16.62 -1.91
N ILE A 6 1.34 16.51 -1.98
CA ILE A 6 0.56 15.67 -1.05
C ILE A 6 0.95 14.21 -1.19
N ILE A 7 0.97 13.67 -2.41
CA ILE A 7 1.33 12.27 -2.67
C ILE A 7 2.72 11.97 -2.09
N ALA A 8 3.71 12.82 -2.35
CA ALA A 8 5.06 12.64 -1.82
C ALA A 8 5.12 12.69 -0.28
N ARG A 9 4.37 13.60 0.35
CA ARG A 9 4.27 13.66 1.82
C ARG A 9 3.62 12.41 2.40
N ARG A 10 2.52 11.95 1.82
CA ARG A 10 1.81 10.74 2.23
C ARG A 10 2.67 9.49 2.10
N GLN A 11 3.36 9.32 0.98
CA GLN A 11 4.28 8.21 0.77
C GLN A 11 5.38 8.19 1.85
N ARG A 12 6.01 9.35 2.11
CA ARG A 12 7.01 9.47 3.20
C ARG A 12 6.41 9.14 4.57
N ALA A 13 5.23 9.66 4.88
CA ALA A 13 4.57 9.41 6.17
C ALA A 13 4.23 7.93 6.37
N LEU A 14 3.78 7.25 5.30
CA LEU A 14 3.44 5.83 5.32
C LEU A 14 4.69 4.95 5.45
N ILE A 15 5.76 5.28 4.71
CA ILE A 15 7.06 4.58 4.80
C ILE A 15 7.65 4.77 6.21
N ALA A 16 7.72 6.01 6.71
CA ALA A 16 8.25 6.29 8.04
C ALA A 16 7.44 5.58 9.14
N SER A 17 6.13 5.50 8.97
CA SER A 17 5.25 4.74 9.86
C SER A 17 5.57 3.25 9.87
N TRP A 18 5.79 2.66 8.69
CA TRP A 18 6.16 1.25 8.58
C TRP A 18 7.55 0.94 9.15
N VAL A 19 8.52 1.85 8.96
CA VAL A 19 9.86 1.74 9.56
C VAL A 19 9.78 1.71 11.09
N ARG A 20 8.89 2.52 11.69
CA ARG A 20 8.68 2.51 13.15
C ARG A 20 7.90 1.28 13.64
N SER A 21 6.97 0.77 12.83
CA SER A 21 6.12 -0.37 13.19
C SER A 21 5.77 -1.19 11.94
N PRO A 22 6.20 -2.46 11.86
CA PRO A 22 5.89 -3.31 10.71
C PRO A 22 4.41 -3.72 10.63
N LEU A 23 3.58 -3.28 11.59
CA LEU A 23 2.18 -3.67 11.75
C LEU A 23 1.18 -2.73 11.06
N VAL A 24 1.65 -1.80 10.21
CA VAL A 24 0.76 -0.92 9.42
C VAL A 24 -0.18 -1.77 8.57
N GLN A 25 -1.48 -1.75 8.91
CA GLN A 25 -2.48 -2.54 8.20
C GLN A 25 -2.72 -1.99 6.79
N VAL A 26 -2.91 -2.89 5.83
CA VAL A 26 -3.28 -2.57 4.44
C VAL A 26 -4.55 -3.28 3.99
N GLN A 27 -5.08 -4.20 4.81
CA GLN A 27 -6.36 -4.87 4.59
C GLN A 27 -7.12 -4.98 5.92
N VAL A 28 -8.44 -4.84 5.86
CA VAL A 28 -9.36 -5.20 6.95
C VAL A 28 -10.55 -5.98 6.40
N GLU A 29 -11.23 -6.74 7.25
CA GLU A 29 -12.37 -7.58 6.85
C GLU A 29 -13.65 -6.80 6.61
N SER A 30 -13.85 -5.69 7.32
CA SER A 30 -15.03 -4.84 7.18
C SER A 30 -14.72 -3.37 7.53
N PRO A 31 -15.54 -2.41 7.05
CA PRO A 31 -15.39 -0.99 7.39
C PRO A 31 -15.43 -0.71 8.89
N GLY A 32 -16.24 -1.46 9.64
CA GLY A 32 -16.39 -1.28 11.09
C GLY A 32 -15.11 -1.58 11.88
N ALA A 33 -14.18 -2.35 11.31
CA ALA A 33 -12.88 -2.64 11.93
C ALA A 33 -11.85 -1.50 11.71
N LEU A 34 -12.12 -0.58 10.77
CA LEU A 34 -11.18 0.48 10.41
C LEU A 34 -10.83 1.43 11.57
N PRO A 35 -11.79 1.94 12.37
CA PRO A 35 -11.47 2.89 13.45
C PRO A 35 -10.48 2.35 14.50
N GLY A 36 -10.46 1.04 14.74
CA GLY A 36 -9.64 0.42 15.79
C GLY A 36 -8.32 -0.21 15.30
N LEU A 37 -8.08 -0.29 14.00
CA LEU A 37 -6.95 -1.05 13.42
C LEU A 37 -6.04 -0.24 12.48
N VAL A 38 -6.39 1.03 12.20
CA VAL A 38 -5.81 1.78 11.07
C VAL A 38 -4.88 2.92 11.50
N PHE A 39 -4.98 3.41 12.74
CA PHE A 39 -4.16 4.52 13.22
C PHE A 39 -2.84 4.04 13.81
N ILE A 40 -1.75 4.71 13.41
CA ILE A 40 -0.37 4.24 13.56
C ILE A 40 0.28 4.75 14.86
N SER A 41 -0.50 5.31 15.78
CA SER A 41 -0.13 5.39 17.18
C SER A 41 -1.39 5.27 18.03
N ASP A 42 -1.29 4.45 19.05
CA ASP A 42 -2.22 4.37 20.19
C ASP A 42 -3.52 3.59 19.92
N ALA A 43 -3.52 2.35 20.39
CA ALA A 43 -4.76 1.68 20.76
C ALA A 43 -5.44 2.54 21.84
N GLY A 44 -6.54 3.23 21.52
CA GLY A 44 -7.34 3.94 22.52
C GLY A 44 -8.11 5.17 22.04
N GLU A 45 -7.72 5.82 20.95
CA GLU A 45 -8.47 6.98 20.42
C GLU A 45 -9.36 6.59 19.24
N ALA A 46 -10.66 6.80 19.38
CA ALA A 46 -11.65 6.49 18.34
C ALA A 46 -11.45 7.41 17.12
N GLY A 47 -10.99 6.84 16.00
CA GLY A 47 -11.11 7.53 14.71
C GLY A 47 -12.51 7.40 14.13
N MET A 48 -12.80 8.21 13.11
CA MET A 48 -14.07 8.17 12.40
C MET A 48 -13.88 7.48 11.04
N ALA A 49 -14.67 6.45 10.78
CA ALA A 49 -14.85 5.90 9.44
C ALA A 49 -16.10 6.54 8.82
N SER A 50 -15.98 7.08 7.61
CA SER A 50 -17.09 7.67 6.86
C SER A 50 -16.95 7.40 5.36
N GLY A 51 -18.04 7.55 4.60
CA GLY A 51 -17.97 7.51 3.14
C GLY A 51 -17.08 8.62 2.58
N VAL A 52 -16.41 8.36 1.45
CA VAL A 52 -15.60 9.38 0.75
C VAL A 52 -16.46 10.10 -0.32
N GLY A 53 -16.82 11.34 -0.05
CA GLY A 53 -17.66 12.16 -0.91
C GLY A 53 -19.09 11.63 -1.03
N ARG A 54 -19.58 11.42 -2.26
CA ARG A 54 -20.93 10.85 -2.52
C ARG A 54 -20.94 9.32 -2.56
N ARG A 55 -19.85 8.65 -2.14
CA ARG A 55 -19.72 7.19 -2.29
C ARG A 55 -20.28 6.48 -1.08
N ASP A 56 -20.88 5.32 -1.33
CA ASP A 56 -21.32 4.39 -0.30
C ASP A 56 -20.12 3.91 0.53
N GLU A 57 -20.22 4.04 1.85
CA GLU A 57 -19.25 3.57 2.84
C GLU A 57 -18.97 2.06 2.73
N ARG A 58 -19.92 1.29 2.18
CA ARG A 58 -19.77 -0.13 1.88
C ARG A 58 -18.86 -0.42 0.69
N ASN A 59 -18.45 0.61 -0.06
CA ASN A 59 -17.50 0.49 -1.16
C ASN A 59 -16.24 1.33 -0.95
N VAL A 60 -16.33 2.49 -0.31
CA VAL A 60 -15.20 3.39 -0.07
C VAL A 60 -15.31 4.03 1.31
N ALA A 61 -14.27 3.86 2.13
CA ALA A 61 -14.19 4.42 3.46
C ALA A 61 -12.98 5.36 3.60
N MET A 62 -13.22 6.53 4.18
CA MET A 62 -12.19 7.40 4.72
C MET A 62 -12.08 7.14 6.21
N VAL A 63 -10.86 7.04 6.71
CA VAL A 63 -10.59 6.87 8.12
C VAL A 63 -9.77 8.07 8.58
N THR A 64 -10.32 8.85 9.52
CA THR A 64 -9.70 10.09 9.99
C THR A 64 -9.61 10.18 11.51
N ARG A 65 -8.52 10.77 12.01
CA ARG A 65 -8.36 11.29 13.38
C ARG A 65 -7.93 12.76 13.32
N ALA A 66 -8.11 13.51 14.41
CA ALA A 66 -7.57 14.85 14.52
C ALA A 66 -6.04 14.85 14.37
N GLY A 67 -5.49 15.84 13.65
CA GLY A 67 -4.05 16.01 13.45
C GLY A 67 -3.65 16.11 11.98
N ASP A 68 -2.37 15.85 11.68
CA ASP A 68 -1.83 15.89 10.32
C ASP A 68 -2.47 14.81 9.42
N PRO A 69 -3.17 15.18 8.32
CA PRO A 69 -3.80 14.22 7.43
C PRO A 69 -2.85 13.19 6.81
N ASP A 70 -1.54 13.48 6.73
CA ASP A 70 -0.54 12.53 6.21
C ASP A 70 -0.43 11.26 7.07
N THR A 71 -0.65 11.39 8.38
CA THR A 71 -0.56 10.29 9.35
C THR A 71 -1.92 9.90 9.92
N GLN A 72 -2.89 10.83 9.91
CA GLN A 72 -4.19 10.67 10.53
C GLN A 72 -5.34 10.49 9.54
N ALA A 73 -5.08 10.43 8.24
CA ALA A 73 -6.10 10.15 7.23
C ALA A 73 -5.68 9.05 6.26
N SER A 74 -6.60 8.14 5.95
CA SER A 74 -6.38 7.07 4.97
C SER A 74 -7.65 6.73 4.19
N CYS A 75 -7.45 6.21 2.96
CA CYS A 75 -8.53 5.84 2.04
C CYS A 75 -8.51 4.33 1.79
N TRP A 76 -9.68 3.72 1.89
CA TRP A 76 -9.90 2.29 1.80
C TRP A 76 -11.04 2.02 0.83
N VAL A 77 -10.92 0.95 0.06
CA VAL A 77 -11.97 0.54 -0.86
C VAL A 77 -12.24 -0.95 -0.73
N ALA A 78 -13.49 -1.36 -0.95
CA ALA A 78 -13.85 -2.76 -1.03
C ALA A 78 -13.08 -3.43 -2.18
N ALA A 79 -12.67 -4.70 -2.02
CA ALA A 79 -11.85 -5.40 -3.01
C ALA A 79 -12.48 -5.45 -4.42
N ARG A 80 -13.81 -5.45 -4.51
CA ARG A 80 -14.58 -5.41 -5.77
C ARG A 80 -14.70 -4.02 -6.42
N TYR A 81 -14.41 -2.95 -5.70
CA TYR A 81 -14.51 -1.60 -6.22
C TYR A 81 -13.45 -1.39 -7.32
N SER A 82 -13.75 -0.57 -8.32
CA SER A 82 -12.83 -0.29 -9.45
C SER A 82 -12.55 1.20 -9.66
N GLY A 83 -13.32 2.09 -9.02
CA GLY A 83 -13.23 3.54 -9.21
C GLY A 83 -12.11 4.23 -8.44
N TYR A 84 -10.93 3.61 -8.29
CA TYR A 84 -9.88 4.02 -7.34
C TYR A 84 -9.45 5.48 -7.48
N ARG A 85 -9.15 5.91 -8.71
CA ARG A 85 -8.74 7.30 -8.99
C ARG A 85 -9.76 8.31 -8.46
N SER A 86 -11.03 8.04 -8.71
CA SER A 86 -12.12 8.91 -8.29
C SER A 86 -12.27 8.95 -6.76
N ALA A 87 -12.12 7.80 -6.10
CA ALA A 87 -12.14 7.69 -4.64
C ALA A 87 -10.98 8.45 -4.02
N TYR A 88 -9.77 8.28 -4.54
CA TYR A 88 -8.58 8.97 -4.07
C TYR A 88 -8.67 10.49 -4.23
N LEU A 89 -9.13 11.01 -5.37
CA LEU A 89 -9.30 12.45 -5.55
C LEU A 89 -10.33 13.05 -4.58
N ALA A 90 -11.40 12.31 -4.27
CA ALA A 90 -12.37 12.75 -3.27
C ALA A 90 -11.78 12.71 -1.84
N PHE A 91 -10.97 11.69 -1.53
CA PHE A 91 -10.20 11.63 -0.30
C PHE A 91 -9.24 12.82 -0.16
N ILE A 92 -8.50 13.18 -1.22
CA ILE A 92 -7.60 14.35 -1.21
C ILE A 92 -8.38 15.63 -0.95
N ARG A 93 -9.55 15.80 -1.57
CA ARG A 93 -10.41 16.95 -1.32
C ARG A 93 -10.87 17.03 0.12
N GLU A 94 -11.29 15.91 0.71
CA GLU A 94 -11.85 15.89 2.07
C GLU A 94 -10.79 16.01 3.15
N ALA A 95 -9.67 15.29 3.03
CA ALA A 95 -8.62 15.30 4.04
C ALA A 95 -7.70 16.53 3.95
N TYR A 96 -7.52 17.11 2.74
CA TYR A 96 -6.56 18.21 2.51
C TYR A 96 -7.19 19.50 2.00
N GLY A 97 -8.49 19.52 1.70
CA GLY A 97 -9.15 20.69 1.10
C GLY A 97 -8.73 20.98 -0.34
N VAL A 98 -7.99 20.08 -1.00
CA VAL A 98 -7.44 20.30 -2.34
C VAL A 98 -8.31 19.66 -3.42
N ARG A 99 -8.80 20.47 -4.36
CA ARG A 99 -9.57 19.99 -5.52
C ARG A 99 -8.63 19.71 -6.68
N ALA A 100 -8.16 18.47 -6.78
CA ALA A 100 -7.33 18.00 -7.89
C ALA A 100 -8.15 17.20 -8.92
N THR A 101 -7.59 17.09 -10.12
CA THR A 101 -8.18 16.40 -11.27
C THR A 101 -7.42 15.12 -11.60
N SER A 102 -7.99 14.28 -12.47
CA SER A 102 -7.31 13.06 -12.94
C SER A 102 -6.06 13.34 -13.78
N ALA A 103 -5.94 14.52 -14.39
CA ALA A 103 -4.74 14.90 -15.14
C ALA A 103 -3.54 15.14 -14.20
N GLU A 104 -3.79 15.65 -13.00
CA GLU A 104 -2.77 15.89 -11.97
C GLU A 104 -2.28 14.61 -11.28
N LEU A 105 -2.85 13.45 -11.62
CA LEU A 105 -2.34 12.13 -11.23
C LEU A 105 -1.38 11.55 -12.29
N ALA A 106 -0.94 12.34 -13.26
CA ALA A 106 0.00 11.89 -14.29
C ALA A 106 1.29 11.34 -13.64
N GLY A 107 1.73 10.17 -14.08
CA GLY A 107 2.87 9.45 -13.49
C GLY A 107 2.54 8.60 -12.26
N PHE A 108 1.28 8.58 -11.82
CA PHE A 108 0.83 7.77 -10.69
C PHE A 108 -0.35 6.85 -11.04
N ASP A 109 -0.24 5.61 -10.58
CA ASP A 109 -1.36 4.67 -10.50
C ASP A 109 -1.98 4.78 -9.11
N VAL A 110 -3.31 4.92 -9.04
CA VAL A 110 -4.02 4.77 -7.77
C VAL A 110 -4.45 3.32 -7.68
N ASP A 111 -3.85 2.59 -6.75
CA ASP A 111 -4.02 1.14 -6.67
C ASP A 111 -4.03 0.68 -5.21
N HIS A 112 -4.48 -0.56 -5.02
CA HIS A 112 -4.39 -1.25 -3.75
C HIS A 112 -2.93 -1.43 -3.32
N LEU A 113 -2.67 -1.17 -2.05
CA LEU A 113 -1.37 -1.49 -1.46
C LEU A 113 -1.14 -3.00 -1.39
N LEU A 114 -2.19 -3.79 -1.17
CA LEU A 114 -2.14 -5.24 -1.23
C LEU A 114 -2.74 -5.76 -2.54
N ASN A 115 -2.04 -6.67 -3.23
CA ASN A 115 -2.59 -7.29 -4.44
C ASN A 115 -3.90 -8.03 -4.13
N ARG A 116 -4.97 -7.73 -4.88
CA ARG A 116 -6.30 -8.35 -4.76
C ARG A 116 -6.26 -9.87 -4.86
N ALA A 117 -5.38 -10.46 -5.68
CA ALA A 117 -5.21 -11.91 -5.77
C ALA A 117 -4.77 -12.57 -4.45
N ARG A 118 -4.32 -11.77 -3.48
CA ARG A 118 -3.95 -12.18 -2.12
C ARG A 118 -5.04 -11.87 -1.10
N SER A 119 -6.18 -11.32 -1.52
CA SER A 119 -7.34 -11.07 -0.67
C SER A 119 -8.34 -12.22 -0.77
N PRO A 120 -8.69 -12.88 0.34
CA PRO A 120 -9.50 -14.11 0.31
C PRO A 120 -10.99 -13.88 0.04
N GLN A 121 -11.52 -12.64 0.14
CA GLN A 121 -12.96 -12.38 0.06
C GLN A 121 -13.28 -10.99 -0.53
N ASP A 122 -14.31 -10.89 -1.39
CA ASP A 122 -14.78 -9.64 -2.01
C ASP A 122 -15.34 -8.61 -1.01
N SER A 123 -15.60 -9.02 0.23
CA SER A 123 -16.08 -8.18 1.36
C SER A 123 -14.98 -7.36 2.02
N THR A 124 -13.71 -7.70 1.80
CA THR A 124 -12.56 -7.04 2.44
C THR A 124 -12.35 -5.63 1.91
N PHE A 125 -11.82 -4.77 2.77
CA PHE A 125 -11.37 -3.42 2.40
C PHE A 125 -9.86 -3.38 2.34
N ILE A 126 -9.32 -2.77 1.29
CA ILE A 126 -7.90 -2.65 1.05
C ILE A 126 -7.55 -1.17 0.95
N ARG A 127 -6.45 -0.77 1.60
CA ARG A 127 -5.94 0.60 1.53
C ARG A 127 -5.47 0.89 0.11
N ILE A 128 -5.85 2.06 -0.41
CA ILE A 128 -5.34 2.58 -1.69
C ILE A 128 -4.42 3.77 -1.48
N GLU A 129 -3.43 3.93 -2.34
CA GLU A 129 -2.62 5.15 -2.45
C GLU A 129 -2.25 5.41 -3.90
N ALA A 130 -1.77 6.62 -4.18
CA ALA A 130 -1.07 6.93 -5.41
C ALA A 130 0.37 6.37 -5.36
N ILE A 131 0.70 5.49 -6.30
CA ILE A 131 1.97 4.78 -6.44
C ILE A 131 2.64 5.24 -7.73
N PRO A 132 3.96 5.49 -7.77
CA PRO A 132 4.65 5.81 -9.02
C PRO A 132 4.37 4.72 -10.08
N ALA A 133 3.79 5.11 -11.22
CA ALA A 133 3.26 4.16 -12.20
C ALA A 133 4.33 3.22 -12.75
N ALA A 134 5.53 3.75 -13.03
CA ALA A 134 6.65 2.94 -13.51
C ALA A 134 7.00 1.80 -12.53
N ALA A 135 7.17 2.12 -11.25
CA ALA A 135 7.44 1.11 -10.24
C ALA A 135 6.27 0.13 -10.10
N ASN A 136 5.03 0.64 -10.08
CA ASN A 136 3.84 -0.20 -9.95
C ASN A 136 3.78 -1.27 -11.05
N GLN A 137 3.99 -0.86 -12.29
CA GLN A 137 3.97 -1.71 -13.47
C GLN A 137 5.14 -2.70 -13.51
N ASP A 138 6.35 -2.26 -13.14
CA ASP A 138 7.52 -3.15 -13.08
C ASP A 138 7.32 -4.28 -12.08
N TRP A 139 6.84 -3.95 -10.88
CA TRP A 139 6.52 -4.96 -9.87
C TRP A 139 5.37 -5.87 -10.32
N GLY A 140 4.36 -5.34 -11.02
CA GLY A 140 3.29 -6.13 -11.64
C GLY A 140 3.84 -7.18 -12.60
N ARG A 141 4.67 -6.76 -13.56
CA ARG A 141 5.31 -7.65 -14.55
C ARG A 141 6.16 -8.75 -13.92
N LEU A 142 6.89 -8.43 -12.85
CA LEU A 142 7.68 -9.42 -12.10
C LEU A 142 6.79 -10.55 -11.56
N PHE A 143 5.67 -10.17 -10.92
CA PHE A 143 4.77 -11.14 -10.32
C PHE A 143 3.93 -11.88 -11.36
N GLU A 144 3.54 -11.25 -12.46
CA GLU A 144 2.87 -11.94 -13.58
C GLU A 144 3.77 -13.01 -14.19
N LYS A 145 5.05 -12.69 -14.41
CA LYS A 145 6.06 -13.66 -14.87
C LYS A 145 6.19 -14.83 -13.88
N ALA A 146 6.18 -14.55 -12.59
CA ALA A 146 6.24 -15.59 -11.55
C ALA A 146 4.94 -16.41 -11.46
N ALA A 147 3.78 -15.80 -11.70
CA ALA A 147 2.46 -16.44 -11.64
C ALA A 147 2.09 -17.25 -12.89
N SER A 148 2.74 -17.00 -14.03
CA SER A 148 2.62 -17.87 -15.22
C SER A 148 3.23 -19.27 -15.03
N ASP A 149 3.90 -19.53 -13.89
CA ASP A 149 4.27 -20.87 -13.47
C ASP A 149 3.06 -21.56 -12.79
N PRO A 150 2.63 -22.76 -13.25
CA PRO A 150 1.47 -23.51 -12.73
C PRO A 150 1.50 -23.80 -11.21
N ARG A 151 2.62 -23.57 -10.54
CA ARG A 151 2.84 -23.87 -9.12
C ARG A 151 2.74 -22.65 -8.20
N PHE A 152 2.36 -21.50 -8.72
CA PHE A 152 2.24 -20.27 -7.93
C PHE A 152 1.13 -20.38 -6.87
N TYR A 153 1.53 -20.44 -5.59
CA TYR A 153 0.62 -20.51 -4.44
C TYR A 153 0.74 -19.24 -3.58
N ALA A 154 -0.14 -18.26 -3.79
CA ALA A 154 -0.14 -17.03 -3.01
C ALA A 154 -0.91 -17.19 -1.69
N ASN A 155 -0.22 -17.55 -0.60
CA ASN A 155 -0.56 -17.38 0.83
C ASN A 155 -1.97 -16.78 1.09
N GLN A 156 -2.99 -17.64 1.06
CA GLN A 156 -4.38 -17.27 1.34
C GLN A 156 -4.68 -17.24 2.85
N GLN A 157 -3.88 -17.92 3.69
CA GLN A 157 -4.14 -18.15 5.12
C GLN A 157 -3.41 -17.20 6.09
N ARG A 158 -3.60 -15.88 6.02
CA ARG A 158 -3.31 -15.05 7.21
C ARG A 158 -4.46 -14.10 7.50
N GLU A 159 -4.75 -13.90 8.76
CA GLU A 159 -5.91 -13.15 9.25
C GLU A 159 -5.70 -11.62 9.22
N ARG A 160 -4.44 -11.16 9.11
CA ARG A 160 -4.10 -9.73 8.97
C ARG A 160 -3.03 -9.52 7.91
N ARG A 161 -3.19 -8.51 7.05
CA ARG A 161 -2.20 -8.14 6.02
C ARG A 161 -1.69 -6.74 6.32
N THR A 162 -0.40 -6.67 6.60
CA THR A 162 0.33 -5.44 6.87
C THR A 162 1.15 -5.02 5.65
N MET A 163 1.68 -3.80 5.68
CA MET A 163 2.70 -3.38 4.73
C MET A 163 3.86 -4.39 4.70
N SER A 164 4.39 -4.61 3.51
CA SER A 164 5.52 -5.52 3.26
C SER A 164 6.63 -4.78 2.52
N TRP A 165 7.80 -5.42 2.43
CA TRP A 165 8.96 -4.92 1.68
C TRP A 165 8.61 -4.49 0.24
N VAL A 166 7.80 -5.26 -0.50
CA VAL A 166 7.29 -4.88 -1.83
C VAL A 166 6.45 -3.61 -1.78
N ILE A 167 5.52 -3.52 -0.84
CA ILE A 167 4.60 -2.38 -0.77
C ILE A 167 5.40 -1.11 -0.49
N CYS A 168 6.36 -1.18 0.44
CA CYS A 168 7.26 -0.08 0.75
C CYS A 168 8.12 0.31 -0.48
N ALA A 169 8.74 -0.66 -1.16
CA ALA A 169 9.53 -0.41 -2.36
C ALA A 169 8.71 0.24 -3.49
N LYS A 170 7.49 -0.27 -3.75
CA LYS A 170 6.55 0.30 -4.73
C LYS A 170 6.21 1.75 -4.41
N LEU A 171 5.81 2.04 -3.17
CA LEU A 171 5.49 3.39 -2.71
C LEU A 171 6.66 4.36 -2.87
N ALA A 172 7.88 3.86 -2.65
CA ALA A 172 9.12 4.61 -2.78
C ALA A 172 9.61 4.77 -4.22
N GLY A 173 8.87 4.24 -5.21
CA GLY A 173 9.28 4.26 -6.61
C GLY A 173 10.50 3.39 -6.93
N GLN A 174 10.84 2.45 -6.06
CA GLN A 174 11.96 1.54 -6.29
C GLN A 174 11.58 0.43 -7.25
N ALA A 175 12.40 0.22 -8.27
CA ALA A 175 12.20 -0.87 -9.23
C ALA A 175 12.50 -2.25 -8.59
N PRO A 176 11.79 -3.31 -8.99
CA PRO A 176 12.09 -4.67 -8.56
C PRO A 176 13.47 -5.14 -9.01
N PRO A 177 14.01 -6.20 -8.39
CA PRO A 177 15.05 -7.01 -9.00
C PRO A 177 14.46 -7.84 -10.15
N ASN A 178 15.29 -8.29 -11.09
CA ASN A 178 14.84 -9.12 -12.22
C ASN A 178 14.47 -10.58 -11.83
N GLY A 179 14.75 -10.96 -10.58
CA GLY A 179 14.45 -12.27 -10.00
C GLY A 179 15.33 -12.56 -8.78
N PRO A 180 15.24 -13.78 -8.20
CA PRO A 180 15.98 -14.15 -6.99
C PRO A 180 17.51 -14.15 -7.16
N GLY A 181 18.00 -14.30 -8.39
CA GLY A 181 19.44 -14.29 -8.71
C GLY A 181 20.02 -12.89 -8.96
N ASP A 182 19.19 -11.85 -9.06
CA ASP A 182 19.65 -10.49 -9.36
C ASP A 182 20.22 -9.80 -8.11
N GLN A 183 21.46 -10.16 -7.78
CA GLN A 183 22.16 -9.61 -6.62
C GLN A 183 22.32 -8.09 -6.69
N ALA A 184 22.49 -7.51 -7.88
CA ALA A 184 22.59 -6.07 -8.04
C ALA A 184 21.26 -5.37 -7.71
N GLY A 185 20.15 -5.88 -8.23
CA GLY A 185 18.80 -5.38 -7.91
C GLY A 185 18.45 -5.53 -6.43
N ILE A 186 18.81 -6.67 -5.82
CA ILE A 186 18.63 -6.90 -4.37
C ILE A 186 19.47 -5.91 -3.56
N ASN A 187 20.75 -5.74 -3.89
CA ASN A 187 21.65 -4.81 -3.19
C ASN A 187 21.16 -3.37 -3.27
N ARG A 188 20.64 -2.93 -4.43
CA ARG A 188 20.02 -1.60 -4.59
C ARG A 188 18.86 -1.40 -3.63
N LEU A 189 17.97 -2.39 -3.51
CA LEU A 189 16.84 -2.32 -2.60
C LEU A 189 17.29 -2.33 -1.13
N VAL A 190 18.28 -3.15 -0.77
CA VAL A 190 18.87 -3.15 0.58
C VAL A 190 19.44 -1.77 0.92
N GLN A 191 20.19 -1.14 0.01
CA GLN A 191 20.72 0.22 0.21
C GLN A 191 19.60 1.24 0.42
N TYR A 192 18.51 1.14 -0.34
CA TYR A 192 17.34 1.98 -0.11
C TYR A 192 16.73 1.76 1.28
N PHE A 193 16.53 0.51 1.71
CA PHE A 193 15.96 0.22 3.03
C PHE A 193 16.87 0.70 4.18
N VAL A 194 18.18 0.59 4.03
CA VAL A 194 19.15 1.18 4.96
C VAL A 194 19.03 2.69 4.99
N SER A 195 18.86 3.36 3.84
CA SER A 195 18.74 4.82 3.77
C SER A 195 17.50 5.38 4.49
N ILE A 196 16.48 4.55 4.72
CA ILE A 196 15.28 4.91 5.48
C ILE A 196 15.30 4.40 6.93
N GLY A 197 16.44 3.84 7.38
CA GLY A 197 16.68 3.48 8.78
C GLY A 197 16.43 2.02 9.16
N LEU A 198 16.37 1.09 8.19
CA LEU A 198 16.24 -0.34 8.47
C LEU A 198 17.60 -1.05 8.49
N ASP A 199 17.67 -2.16 9.22
CA ASP A 199 18.87 -3.00 9.24
C ASP A 199 19.12 -3.67 7.89
N ALA A 200 20.40 -3.76 7.50
CA ALA A 200 20.80 -4.29 6.20
C ALA A 200 20.58 -5.80 6.08
N ALA A 201 20.79 -6.56 7.16
CA ALA A 201 20.59 -8.00 7.18
C ALA A 201 19.09 -8.32 7.15
N GLU A 202 18.29 -7.64 7.98
CA GLU A 202 16.82 -7.78 7.97
C GLU A 202 16.21 -7.44 6.61
N ALA A 203 16.66 -6.35 5.98
CA ALA A 203 16.19 -5.96 4.66
C ALA A 203 16.53 -7.02 3.59
N ARG A 204 17.75 -7.56 3.63
CA ARG A 204 18.18 -8.63 2.72
C ARG A 204 17.36 -9.89 2.92
N ASP A 205 17.17 -10.32 4.17
CA ASP A 205 16.42 -11.53 4.50
C ASP A 205 14.93 -11.40 4.15
N GLY A 206 14.35 -10.22 4.39
CA GLY A 206 12.98 -9.89 3.99
C GLY A 206 12.77 -9.93 2.48
N LEU A 207 13.68 -9.31 1.72
CA LEU A 207 13.68 -9.35 0.25
C LEU A 207 13.86 -10.77 -0.28
N ASN A 208 14.84 -11.52 0.22
CA ASN A 208 15.10 -12.89 -0.19
C ASN A 208 13.92 -13.81 0.12
N SER A 209 13.31 -13.67 1.29
CA SER A 209 12.12 -14.44 1.69
C SER A 209 10.94 -14.15 0.76
N MET A 210 10.74 -12.89 0.42
CA MET A 210 9.68 -12.44 -0.46
C MET A 210 9.89 -12.88 -1.92
N LEU A 211 11.10 -12.76 -2.45
CA LEU A 211 11.45 -13.25 -3.78
C LEU A 211 11.36 -14.78 -3.83
N SER A 212 11.91 -15.47 -2.83
CA SER A 212 11.76 -16.93 -2.71
C SER A 212 10.30 -17.32 -2.66
N PHE A 213 9.44 -16.58 -1.95
CA PHE A 213 8.01 -16.85 -1.94
C PHE A 213 7.36 -16.62 -3.31
N ALA A 214 7.69 -15.53 -3.99
CA ALA A 214 7.14 -15.22 -5.31
C ALA A 214 7.56 -16.24 -6.37
N TYR A 215 8.79 -16.76 -6.25
CA TYR A 215 9.40 -17.71 -7.18
C TYR A 215 9.44 -19.14 -6.63
N LYS A 216 8.70 -19.49 -5.57
CA LYS A 216 8.82 -20.81 -4.93
C LYS A 216 8.23 -21.90 -5.81
N PHE A 217 9.13 -22.47 -6.63
CA PHE A 217 9.16 -23.84 -7.08
C PHE A 217 8.91 -24.79 -5.89
N ARG A 218 7.92 -25.67 -6.01
CA ARG A 218 8.09 -27.03 -5.52
C ARG A 218 8.26 -27.95 -6.73
#